data_AF-A0AAP9VWJ3-F1
#
_entry.id   AF-A0AAP9VWJ3-F1
#
_cell.length_a   1.000
_cell.length_b   1.000
_cell.length_c   1.000
_cell.angle_alpha   90.00
_cell.angle_beta   90.00
_cell.angle_gamma   90.00
#
_symmetry.space_group_name_H-M   'P 1'
#
loop_
_entity.id
_entity.type
_entity.pdbx_description
1 polymer ?
#
loop_
_entity_poly.entity_id
_entity_poly.type
_entity_poly.pdbx_seq_one_letter_code
_entity_poly.pdbx_strand_id
1 'polypeptide(L)'
;MRLPFSGIIVRYRSPKRRDCQFHSPNQALSAEEESADPNVRSEQEPEAKEPPSPILCEQCEEALAAESPIEEKPLNAIAREDELHINIWEIGDKPGGPFMDIGVMISNRARTGFIQVDLPWEVNKRDLSDLGAKLNGEKSVAAIFNEVVHYDGFAEGNFANISFRKDGADEKPFSLLRLNSELFHIEYVHLSNGATSTRLMVEIPRLHPKTEEKDKRISAYVRFRIRKIPKEMYTNTFEQKDRTLISSRTVTRIIDFRINVRRGVPEELLSGSETVEFPHFGRIHCFLTTDRSEDCSSQGKTYIGYRSLMDEDVWNEYIRLDHRERIADENSVRNYLGHQWTASNEKGVKDLIVLGRFSKTKSGIGLIIRFIILGIIFGATGNGVWEFTPNCVFNYESETCRNPGFKILILAGAGVGIILAEPLWKLLKRQFRKVFHGRKKDN
;
A
#
# COMPACT_ATOMS: atom_id res chain seq x y z
N MET A 1 -4.37 -1.04 -20.27
CA MET A 1 -5.69 -1.33 -19.68
C MET A 1 -5.82 -0.39 -18.49
N ARG A 2 -6.95 0.30 -18.32
CA ARG A 2 -7.17 1.07 -17.08
C ARG A 2 -7.55 0.06 -15.99
N LEU A 3 -6.97 0.22 -14.80
CA LEU A 3 -7.36 -0.58 -13.65
C LEU A 3 -8.80 -0.19 -13.23
N PRO A 4 -9.59 -1.13 -12.69
CA PRO A 4 -10.98 -0.90 -12.33
C PRO A 4 -11.16 0.14 -11.22
N PHE A 5 -10.19 0.25 -10.31
CA PHE A 5 -10.10 1.31 -9.30
C PHE A 5 -8.65 1.52 -8.85
N SER A 6 -8.35 2.65 -8.20
CA SER A 6 -7.00 2.98 -7.70
C SER A 6 -6.91 2.66 -6.20
N GLY A 7 -6.34 1.52 -5.84
CA GLY A 7 -6.26 1.13 -4.42
C GLY A 7 -6.48 -0.33 -4.11
N ILE A 8 -6.83 -0.59 -2.85
CA ILE A 8 -7.24 -1.90 -2.33
C ILE A 8 -8.41 -1.75 -1.34
N ILE A 9 -9.18 -2.81 -1.17
CA ILE A 9 -10.24 -2.91 -0.16
C ILE A 9 -9.92 -4.08 0.78
N VAL A 10 -9.81 -3.81 2.08
CA VAL A 10 -9.53 -4.77 3.15
C VAL A 10 -10.75 -4.89 4.06
N ARG A 11 -11.22 -6.14 4.25
CA ARG A 11 -12.43 -6.47 4.99
C ARG A 11 -12.23 -7.73 5.82
N TYR A 12 -13.06 -7.94 6.83
CA TYR A 12 -13.10 -9.18 7.61
C TYR A 12 -14.28 -10.04 7.16
N ARG A 13 -14.07 -11.36 7.16
CA ARG A 13 -15.16 -12.33 7.11
C ARG A 13 -15.24 -13.07 8.43
N SER A 14 -16.45 -13.22 8.93
CA SER A 14 -16.70 -14.12 10.04
C SER A 14 -16.28 -15.56 9.67
N PRO A 15 -15.98 -16.39 10.66
CA PRO A 15 -15.62 -17.79 10.43
C PRO A 15 -16.85 -18.49 9.83
N LYS A 16 -16.65 -19.41 8.88
CA LYS A 16 -17.76 -20.26 8.44
C LYS A 16 -18.25 -21.05 9.67
N ARG A 17 -19.52 -20.85 10.07
CA ARG A 17 -20.18 -21.79 10.98
C ARG A 17 -20.21 -23.13 10.24
N ARG A 18 -19.52 -24.15 10.78
CA ARG A 18 -19.18 -25.45 10.17
C ARG A 18 -17.84 -25.43 9.42
N ASP A 19 -16.75 -25.62 10.16
CA ASP A 19 -16.14 -26.94 10.37
C ASP A 19 -15.12 -26.77 11.49
N CYS A 20 -15.30 -27.50 12.60
CA CYS A 20 -14.18 -27.73 13.50
C CYS A 20 -13.09 -28.40 12.67
N GLN A 21 -11.94 -27.74 12.50
CA GLN A 21 -10.76 -28.32 11.82
C GLN A 21 -10.22 -29.58 12.51
N PHE A 22 -10.86 -29.99 13.62
CA PHE A 22 -10.66 -31.25 14.29
C PHE A 22 -11.94 -32.08 14.16
N HIS A 23 -11.92 -33.07 13.27
CA HIS A 23 -12.92 -34.13 13.28
C HIS A 23 -12.77 -34.93 14.58
N SER A 24 -13.80 -34.92 15.42
CA SER A 24 -14.12 -36.06 16.26
C SER A 24 -15.64 -36.22 16.31
N PRO A 25 -16.17 -37.45 16.13
CA PRO A 25 -17.60 -37.69 15.96
C PRO A 25 -18.33 -37.69 17.31
N ASN A 26 -19.63 -37.40 17.24
CA ASN A 26 -20.64 -37.42 18.30
C ASN A 26 -20.84 -36.11 19.06
N GLN A 27 -21.89 -35.38 18.73
CA GLN A 27 -23.10 -35.38 19.57
C GLN A 27 -24.26 -34.67 18.87
N ALA A 28 -25.42 -35.33 18.92
CA ALA A 28 -26.69 -34.87 18.42
C ALA A 28 -27.53 -34.26 19.56
N LEU A 29 -28.36 -33.27 19.21
CA LEU A 29 -29.69 -32.89 19.74
C LEU A 29 -29.78 -32.66 21.28
N SER A 30 -30.29 -31.53 21.76
CA SER A 30 -31.66 -31.08 21.55
C SER A 30 -31.84 -29.56 21.72
N ALA A 31 -32.86 -29.05 21.04
CA ALA A 31 -33.48 -27.75 21.27
C ALA A 31 -34.65 -27.91 22.25
N GLU A 32 -34.96 -26.87 23.01
CA GLU A 32 -36.33 -26.58 23.47
C GLU A 32 -36.44 -25.08 23.80
N GLU A 33 -37.43 -24.45 23.18
CA GLU A 33 -37.91 -23.08 23.39
C GLU A 33 -38.89 -23.06 24.56
N GLU A 34 -38.99 -21.96 25.30
CA GLU A 34 -40.30 -21.53 25.80
C GLU A 34 -40.36 -20.02 26.09
N SER A 35 -41.52 -19.48 25.73
CA SER A 35 -41.97 -18.10 25.63
C SER A 35 -42.64 -17.57 26.90
N ALA A 36 -42.68 -16.25 27.09
CA ALA A 36 -43.92 -15.42 27.20
C ALA A 36 -43.76 -14.17 28.11
N ASP A 37 -44.01 -13.02 27.49
CA ASP A 37 -44.30 -11.68 28.03
C ASP A 37 -45.82 -11.59 28.41
N PRO A 38 -46.44 -10.45 28.79
CA PRO A 38 -45.96 -9.15 29.30
C PRO A 38 -46.83 -8.53 30.45
N ASN A 39 -46.52 -7.27 30.78
CA ASN A 39 -47.47 -6.14 30.94
C ASN A 39 -47.72 -5.60 32.37
N VAL A 40 -47.45 -4.30 32.59
CA VAL A 40 -48.44 -3.21 32.80
C VAL A 40 -47.72 -1.89 33.19
N ARG A 41 -48.29 -0.80 32.68
CA ARG A 41 -47.82 0.58 32.56
C ARG A 41 -48.53 1.49 33.57
N SER A 42 -47.86 2.53 34.09
CA SER A 42 -48.51 3.82 34.40
C SER A 42 -47.49 4.95 34.59
N GLU A 43 -47.72 6.05 33.87
CA GLU A 43 -47.00 7.33 33.88
C GLU A 43 -47.40 8.20 35.09
N GLN A 44 -46.46 9.01 35.61
CA GLN A 44 -46.72 10.34 36.17
C GLN A 44 -45.39 11.10 36.41
N GLU A 45 -45.19 12.21 35.69
CA GLU A 45 -44.23 13.27 36.05
C GLU A 45 -44.76 14.08 37.24
N PRO A 46 -43.87 14.59 38.12
CA PRO A 46 -43.76 16.05 38.17
C PRO A 46 -42.34 16.61 38.41
N GLU A 47 -42.13 17.77 37.80
CA GLU A 47 -41.36 18.97 38.19
C GLU A 47 -40.10 18.91 39.07
N ALA A 48 -39.08 19.59 38.55
CA ALA A 48 -37.73 19.76 39.05
C ALA A 48 -37.62 20.58 40.35
N LYS A 49 -36.84 20.05 41.30
CA LYS A 49 -36.03 20.79 42.27
C LYS A 49 -34.64 20.15 42.32
N GLU A 50 -33.59 20.93 42.12
CA GLU A 50 -32.20 20.47 42.25
C GLU A 50 -31.95 19.92 43.67
N PRO A 51 -31.47 18.67 43.82
CA PRO A 51 -31.04 18.18 45.12
C PRO A 51 -29.65 18.74 45.46
N PRO A 52 -29.37 19.05 46.73
CA PRO A 52 -28.03 19.41 47.16
C PRO A 52 -27.07 18.24 46.89
N SER A 53 -25.90 18.55 46.33
CA SER A 53 -24.82 17.60 46.09
C SER A 53 -24.55 16.77 47.35
N PRO A 54 -24.51 15.43 47.26
CA PRO A 54 -24.29 14.60 48.43
C PRO A 54 -22.87 14.82 48.97
N ILE A 55 -22.78 15.23 50.23
CA ILE A 55 -21.52 15.22 50.99
C ILE A 55 -21.24 13.75 51.31
N LEU A 56 -20.21 13.16 50.68
CA LEU A 56 -19.77 11.81 50.99
C LEU A 56 -19.31 11.75 52.46
N CYS A 57 -19.67 10.67 53.17
CA CYS A 57 -19.11 10.43 54.49
C CYS A 57 -17.67 9.90 54.38
N GLU A 58 -16.88 10.08 55.43
CA GLU A 58 -15.45 9.71 55.51
C GLU A 58 -15.20 8.22 55.17
N GLN A 59 -16.16 7.34 55.47
CA GLN A 59 -16.11 5.91 55.09
C GLN A 59 -16.37 5.66 53.60
N CYS A 60 -17.08 6.55 52.91
CA CYS A 60 -17.26 6.49 51.46
C CYS A 60 -16.05 7.09 50.72
N GLU A 61 -15.36 8.07 51.32
CA GLU A 61 -14.04 8.52 50.83
C GLU A 61 -12.98 7.45 51.01
N GLU A 62 -12.97 6.71 52.13
CA GLU A 62 -12.11 5.54 52.31
C GLU A 62 -12.46 4.39 51.35
N ALA A 63 -13.73 4.20 50.98
CA ALA A 63 -14.13 3.20 49.97
C ALA A 63 -13.75 3.60 48.53
N LEU A 64 -13.66 4.90 48.22
CA LEU A 64 -13.12 5.43 46.95
C LEU A 64 -11.59 5.47 46.95
N ALA A 65 -10.96 5.69 48.11
CA ALA A 65 -9.51 5.59 48.30
C ALA A 65 -9.03 4.13 48.40
N ALA A 66 -9.94 3.19 48.65
CA ALA A 66 -9.77 1.75 48.53
C ALA A 66 -10.19 1.22 47.14
N GLU A 67 -10.15 2.07 46.10
CA GLU A 67 -9.86 1.57 44.76
C GLU A 67 -8.51 0.86 44.82
N SER A 68 -8.60 -0.46 44.95
CA SER A 68 -7.51 -1.42 44.79
C SER A 68 -6.54 -0.96 43.70
N PRO A 69 -5.22 -1.21 43.84
CA PRO A 69 -4.31 -0.99 42.73
C PRO A 69 -4.90 -1.71 41.53
N ILE A 70 -5.06 -0.98 40.41
CA ILE A 70 -5.57 -1.49 39.14
C ILE A 70 -5.02 -2.91 38.98
N GLU A 71 -5.86 -3.93 39.15
CA GLU A 71 -5.42 -5.31 38.92
C GLU A 71 -4.96 -5.36 37.47
N GLU A 72 -3.64 -5.44 37.27
CA GLU A 72 -3.05 -5.51 35.94
C GLU A 72 -3.63 -6.74 35.26
N LYS A 73 -4.52 -6.50 34.29
CA LYS A 73 -5.14 -7.59 33.53
C LYS A 73 -4.02 -8.44 32.93
N PRO A 74 -4.10 -9.77 33.03
CA PRO A 74 -3.05 -10.62 32.48
C PRO A 74 -2.97 -10.41 30.96
N LEU A 75 -1.77 -10.53 30.39
CA LEU A 75 -1.50 -10.22 28.98
C LEU A 75 -2.41 -10.97 27.98
N ASN A 76 -2.87 -12.17 28.34
CA ASN A 76 -3.82 -12.94 27.52
C ASN A 76 -5.23 -12.30 27.44
N ALA A 77 -5.60 -11.43 28.39
CA ALA A 77 -6.90 -10.77 28.46
C ALA A 77 -6.92 -9.35 27.85
N ILE A 78 -5.77 -8.81 27.45
CA ILE A 78 -5.66 -7.47 26.85
C ILE A 78 -5.86 -7.56 25.34
N ALA A 79 -6.81 -6.80 24.80
CA ALA A 79 -7.04 -6.69 23.37
C ALA A 79 -6.40 -5.42 22.80
N ARG A 80 -5.85 -5.54 21.59
CA ARG A 80 -5.37 -4.45 20.73
C ARG A 80 -6.53 -3.92 19.89
N GLU A 81 -6.40 -2.68 19.44
CA GLU A 81 -7.25 -2.15 18.38
C GLU A 81 -6.86 -2.74 17.02
N ASP A 82 -7.83 -2.78 16.09
CA ASP A 82 -7.55 -3.14 14.71
C ASP A 82 -6.64 -2.08 14.06
N GLU A 83 -5.55 -2.51 13.43
CA GLU A 83 -4.64 -1.62 12.70
C GLU A 83 -4.29 -2.21 11.34
N LEU A 84 -4.20 -1.36 10.32
CA LEU A 84 -3.83 -1.76 8.96
C LEU A 84 -2.52 -1.11 8.55
N HIS A 85 -1.56 -1.93 8.12
CA HIS A 85 -0.23 -1.50 7.71
C HIS A 85 -0.01 -1.90 6.25
N ILE A 86 0.12 -0.92 5.36
CA ILE A 86 0.41 -1.16 3.95
C ILE A 86 1.80 -0.62 3.63
N ASN A 87 2.72 -1.47 3.19
CA ASN A 87 4.05 -1.02 2.78
C ASN A 87 4.26 -1.31 1.29
N ILE A 88 4.36 -0.27 0.47
CA ILE A 88 4.67 -0.35 -0.95
C ILE A 88 6.18 -0.15 -1.13
N TRP A 89 6.84 -1.18 -1.64
CA TRP A 89 8.26 -1.18 -1.90
C TRP A 89 8.50 -1.07 -3.40
N GLU A 90 9.05 0.07 -3.83
CA GLU A 90 9.52 0.30 -5.20
C GLU A 90 10.93 -0.23 -5.43
N ILE A 91 11.48 -0.95 -4.44
CA ILE A 91 12.81 -1.52 -4.42
C ILE A 91 12.82 -2.87 -5.14
N GLY A 92 13.91 -3.14 -5.85
CA GLY A 92 14.18 -4.40 -6.53
C GLY A 92 13.79 -4.37 -8.00
N ASP A 93 14.74 -4.76 -8.86
CA ASP A 93 14.47 -5.01 -10.28
C ASP A 93 13.60 -6.25 -10.51
N LYS A 94 13.09 -6.38 -11.73
CA LYS A 94 12.40 -7.61 -12.16
C LYS A 94 13.37 -8.80 -12.06
N PRO A 95 12.93 -9.94 -11.50
CA PRO A 95 11.53 -10.32 -11.28
C PRO A 95 10.93 -9.97 -9.90
N GLY A 96 11.67 -9.29 -9.01
CA GLY A 96 11.35 -9.19 -7.59
C GLY A 96 10.51 -7.99 -7.13
N GLY A 97 10.56 -6.85 -7.83
CA GLY A 97 9.84 -5.63 -7.45
C GLY A 97 9.03 -4.99 -8.60
N PRO A 98 8.16 -4.00 -8.30
CA PRO A 98 7.76 -3.55 -6.96
C PRO A 98 6.87 -4.61 -6.26
N PHE A 99 6.78 -4.52 -4.93
CA PHE A 99 5.93 -5.40 -4.12
C PHE A 99 5.22 -4.62 -3.00
N MET A 100 4.18 -5.22 -2.44
CA MET A 100 3.38 -4.64 -1.37
C MET A 100 3.28 -5.61 -0.21
N ASP A 101 3.57 -5.14 1.00
CA ASP A 101 3.29 -5.87 2.23
C ASP A 101 1.97 -5.37 2.81
N ILE A 102 1.13 -6.30 3.27
CA ILE A 102 -0.11 -6.02 3.98
C ILE A 102 0.03 -6.66 5.36
N GLY A 103 0.03 -5.82 6.39
CA GLY A 103 0.01 -6.20 7.80
C GLY A 103 -1.33 -5.81 8.41
N VAL A 104 -1.96 -6.72 9.15
CA VAL A 104 -3.23 -6.46 9.82
C VAL A 104 -3.12 -6.89 11.27
N MET A 105 -3.28 -5.93 12.19
CA MET A 105 -3.55 -6.22 13.60
C MET A 105 -5.04 -6.46 13.73
N ILE A 106 -5.41 -7.65 14.18
CA ILE A 106 -6.78 -8.08 14.42
C ILE A 106 -7.04 -7.97 15.91
N SER A 107 -8.03 -7.17 16.29
CA SER A 107 -8.42 -6.94 17.68
C SER A 107 -8.84 -8.24 18.38
N ASN A 108 -9.71 -9.02 17.74
CA ASN A 108 -10.17 -10.31 18.22
C ASN A 108 -10.11 -11.39 17.12
N ARG A 109 -9.10 -12.26 17.18
CA ARG A 109 -8.93 -13.33 16.19
C ARG A 109 -10.05 -14.37 16.23
N ALA A 110 -10.74 -14.54 17.35
CA ALA A 110 -11.80 -15.54 17.47
C ALA A 110 -13.00 -15.21 16.56
N ARG A 111 -13.27 -13.91 16.37
CA ARG A 111 -14.37 -13.40 15.54
C ARG A 111 -14.01 -13.27 14.06
N THR A 112 -12.73 -13.35 13.72
CA THR A 112 -12.25 -13.18 12.34
C THR A 112 -11.88 -14.53 11.75
N GLY A 113 -12.60 -14.95 10.71
CA GLY A 113 -12.28 -16.17 9.96
C GLY A 113 -11.25 -15.90 8.86
N PHE A 114 -11.46 -14.84 8.10
CA PHE A 114 -10.58 -14.46 7.00
C PHE A 114 -10.38 -12.96 6.94
N ILE A 115 -9.20 -12.55 6.49
CA ILE A 115 -8.98 -11.22 5.92
C ILE A 115 -9.22 -11.32 4.42
N GLN A 116 -10.15 -10.51 3.93
CA GLN A 116 -10.39 -10.35 2.52
C GLN A 116 -9.69 -9.08 2.01
N VAL A 117 -8.95 -9.21 0.91
CA VAL A 117 -8.34 -8.09 0.19
C VAL A 117 -8.77 -8.13 -1.28
N ASP A 118 -9.53 -7.13 -1.72
CA ASP A 118 -9.88 -6.97 -3.14
C ASP A 118 -8.87 -6.05 -3.83
N LEU A 119 -8.33 -6.54 -4.93
CA LEU A 119 -7.20 -5.98 -5.67
C LEU A 119 -7.64 -5.73 -7.12
N PRO A 120 -7.39 -4.54 -7.70
CA PRO A 120 -7.81 -4.18 -9.06
C PRO A 120 -7.01 -4.88 -10.17
N TRP A 121 -6.21 -5.90 -9.86
CA TRP A 121 -5.40 -6.63 -10.83
C TRP A 121 -5.40 -8.12 -10.52
N GLU A 122 -4.97 -8.93 -11.49
CA GLU A 122 -4.81 -10.38 -11.34
C GLU A 122 -3.54 -10.71 -10.52
N VAL A 123 -3.72 -11.44 -9.43
CA VAL A 123 -2.63 -11.97 -8.61
C VAL A 123 -2.45 -13.45 -8.87
N ASN A 124 -1.19 -13.90 -8.98
CA ASN A 124 -0.86 -15.31 -8.99
C ASN A 124 -0.49 -15.77 -7.58
N LYS A 125 -0.89 -17.00 -7.21
CA LYS A 125 -0.54 -17.60 -5.91
C LYS A 125 0.97 -17.62 -5.64
N ARG A 126 1.79 -17.84 -6.68
CA ARG A 126 3.27 -17.82 -6.59
C ARG A 126 3.85 -16.45 -6.19
N ASP A 127 3.11 -15.37 -6.43
CA ASP A 127 3.55 -14.01 -6.12
C ASP A 127 3.17 -13.61 -4.68
N LEU A 128 2.46 -14.48 -3.94
CA LEU A 128 2.14 -14.32 -2.52
C LEU A 128 3.17 -15.02 -1.64
N SER A 129 3.50 -14.42 -0.50
CA SER A 129 4.35 -15.05 0.51
C SER A 129 4.03 -14.56 1.92
N ASP A 130 4.12 -15.45 2.90
CA ASP A 130 4.09 -15.10 4.32
C ASP A 130 5.30 -14.25 4.70
N LEU A 131 5.08 -13.28 5.59
CA LEU A 131 6.15 -12.55 6.26
C LEU A 131 6.21 -12.84 7.76
N GLY A 132 5.22 -13.50 8.35
CA GLY A 132 5.22 -13.87 9.76
C GLY A 132 6.47 -14.67 10.14
N ALA A 133 6.86 -15.65 9.33
CA ALA A 133 8.09 -16.43 9.56
C ALA A 133 9.38 -15.61 9.40
N LYS A 134 9.36 -14.49 8.67
CA LYS A 134 10.51 -13.57 8.57
C LYS A 134 10.61 -12.62 9.78
N LEU A 135 9.55 -12.54 10.59
CA LEU A 135 9.48 -11.70 11.79
C LEU A 135 9.78 -12.50 13.07
N ASN A 136 10.70 -13.44 12.99
CA ASN A 136 11.07 -14.35 14.08
C ASN A 136 12.13 -13.78 15.05
N GLY A 137 12.25 -12.46 15.17
CA GLY A 137 13.22 -11.85 16.07
C GLY A 137 12.84 -10.43 16.45
N GLU A 138 13.23 -10.02 17.66
CA GLU A 138 12.91 -8.72 18.25
C GLU A 138 13.30 -7.56 17.33
N LYS A 139 14.49 -7.60 16.72
CA LYS A 139 14.97 -6.54 15.81
C LYS A 139 14.03 -6.33 14.61
N SER A 140 13.56 -7.39 13.98
CA SER A 140 12.68 -7.32 12.80
C SER A 140 11.29 -6.83 13.16
N VAL A 141 10.76 -7.24 14.32
CA VAL A 141 9.46 -6.79 14.81
C VAL A 141 9.54 -5.32 15.27
N ALA A 142 10.58 -4.95 16.02
CA ALA A 142 10.84 -3.59 16.46
C ALA A 142 10.99 -2.63 15.28
N ALA A 143 11.63 -3.06 14.18
CA ALA A 143 11.75 -2.25 12.96
C ALA A 143 10.40 -1.95 12.30
N ILE A 144 9.44 -2.88 12.35
CA ILE A 144 8.09 -2.70 11.76
C ILE A 144 7.22 -1.80 12.62
N PHE A 145 7.19 -2.04 13.94
CA PHE A 145 6.33 -1.30 14.85
C PHE A 145 6.97 -0.01 15.37
N ASN A 146 8.27 0.18 15.16
CA ASN A 146 9.05 1.32 15.65
C ASN A 146 8.94 1.48 17.19
N GLU A 147 8.87 0.34 17.90
CA GLU A 147 8.75 0.25 19.36
C GLU A 147 9.72 -0.84 19.85
N VAL A 148 10.11 -0.77 21.14
CA VAL A 148 10.94 -1.81 21.76
C VAL A 148 10.07 -3.02 22.05
N VAL A 149 10.48 -4.17 21.54
CA VAL A 149 9.69 -5.41 21.55
C VAL A 149 10.38 -6.43 22.44
N HIS A 150 9.58 -7.16 23.22
CA HIS A 150 9.97 -8.37 23.89
C HIS A 150 9.34 -9.58 23.17
N TYR A 151 10.17 -10.56 22.83
CA TYR A 151 9.71 -11.78 22.19
C TYR A 151 9.43 -12.85 23.24
N ASP A 152 8.15 -13.07 23.57
CA ASP A 152 7.69 -13.93 24.68
C ASP A 152 7.95 -15.44 24.47
N GLY A 153 8.54 -15.84 23.33
CA GLY A 153 9.31 -17.09 23.27
C GLY A 153 8.56 -18.42 23.16
N PHE A 154 7.29 -18.49 22.73
CA PHE A 154 6.67 -19.78 22.39
C PHE A 154 6.35 -19.93 20.89
N ALA A 155 6.91 -20.98 20.29
CA ALA A 155 6.92 -21.28 18.86
C ALA A 155 6.52 -22.75 18.59
N GLU A 156 5.29 -23.12 18.92
CA GLU A 156 4.71 -24.39 18.49
C GLU A 156 3.63 -24.15 17.41
N GLY A 157 3.80 -24.82 16.27
CA GLY A 157 2.84 -24.83 15.17
C GLY A 157 2.89 -23.59 14.27
N ASN A 158 2.16 -22.52 14.61
CA ASN A 158 1.75 -21.47 13.65
C ASN A 158 1.77 -20.01 14.17
N PHE A 159 2.23 -19.75 15.40
CA PHE A 159 2.29 -18.38 15.92
C PHE A 159 3.46 -18.15 16.87
N ALA A 160 3.74 -16.89 17.15
CA ALA A 160 4.66 -16.42 18.18
C ALA A 160 3.98 -15.35 19.03
N ASN A 161 4.15 -15.39 20.35
CA ASN A 161 3.62 -14.35 21.23
C ASN A 161 4.61 -13.19 21.34
N ILE A 162 4.09 -11.98 21.26
CA ILE A 162 4.86 -10.74 21.25
C ILE A 162 4.21 -9.77 22.23
N SER A 163 5.04 -9.10 23.01
CA SER A 163 4.68 -7.96 23.84
C SER A 163 5.65 -6.81 23.58
N PHE A 164 5.23 -5.59 23.90
CA PHE A 164 6.10 -4.42 23.83
C PHE A 164 6.59 -4.10 25.23
N ARG A 165 7.85 -3.66 25.35
CA ARG A 165 8.41 -3.33 26.65
C ARG A 165 8.40 -1.84 26.89
N LYS A 166 7.74 -1.42 27.96
CA LYS A 166 7.71 -0.01 28.39
C LYS A 166 7.94 0.07 29.90
N ASP A 167 8.93 0.86 30.30
CA ASP A 167 9.27 1.09 31.71
C ASP A 167 9.49 -0.21 32.52
N GLY A 168 9.99 -1.26 31.86
CA GLY A 168 10.29 -2.56 32.49
C GLY A 168 9.12 -3.55 32.47
N ALA A 169 7.91 -3.12 32.15
CA ALA A 169 6.70 -3.95 32.04
C ALA A 169 6.34 -4.29 30.58
N ASP A 170 5.67 -5.42 30.40
CA ASP A 170 5.17 -5.88 29.11
C ASP A 170 3.77 -5.29 28.85
N GLU A 171 3.59 -4.63 27.72
CA GLU A 171 2.34 -4.01 27.29
C GLU A 171 1.94 -4.45 25.88
N LYS A 172 0.69 -4.13 25.49
CA LYS A 172 0.16 -4.32 24.12
C LYS A 172 0.42 -5.73 23.52
N PRO A 173 0.02 -6.81 24.21
CA PRO A 173 0.32 -8.18 23.77
C PRO A 173 -0.47 -8.60 22.52
N PHE A 174 0.12 -9.42 21.66
CA PHE A 174 -0.53 -10.03 20.51
C PHE A 174 0.16 -11.33 20.06
N SER A 175 -0.54 -12.17 19.29
CA SER A 175 0.07 -13.32 18.60
C SER A 175 0.44 -12.95 17.16
N LEU A 176 1.72 -13.02 16.79
CA LEU A 176 2.18 -12.99 15.41
C LEU A 176 1.87 -14.32 14.73
N LEU A 177 1.06 -14.31 13.68
CA LEU A 177 0.67 -15.50 12.93
C LEU A 177 1.67 -15.77 11.79
N ARG A 178 2.04 -17.04 11.62
CA ARG A 178 2.83 -17.55 10.50
C ARG A 178 1.88 -18.25 9.54
N LEU A 179 1.86 -17.79 8.29
CA LEU A 179 0.98 -18.36 7.27
C LEU A 179 1.73 -19.38 6.41
N ASN A 180 1.05 -20.47 6.05
CA ASN A 180 1.50 -21.36 4.99
C ASN A 180 0.80 -21.00 3.66
N SER A 181 1.22 -21.62 2.55
CA SER A 181 0.66 -21.33 1.23
C SER A 181 -0.80 -21.76 1.03
N GLU A 182 -1.34 -22.63 1.90
CA GLU A 182 -2.70 -23.15 1.81
C GLU A 182 -3.73 -22.19 2.40
N LEU A 183 -3.31 -21.30 3.31
CA LEU A 183 -4.15 -20.27 3.92
C LEU A 183 -4.43 -19.08 2.98
N PHE A 184 -3.86 -19.08 1.78
CA PHE A 184 -4.13 -18.08 0.74
C PHE A 184 -5.08 -18.65 -0.33
N HIS A 185 -6.30 -18.12 -0.37
CA HIS A 185 -7.32 -18.47 -1.35
C HIS A 185 -7.54 -17.29 -2.31
N ILE A 186 -7.54 -17.55 -3.61
CA ILE A 186 -7.70 -16.52 -4.65
C ILE A 186 -8.99 -16.80 -5.41
N GLU A 187 -9.85 -15.79 -5.51
CA GLU A 187 -11.03 -15.77 -6.37
C GLU A 187 -10.86 -14.66 -7.41
N TYR A 188 -11.07 -14.97 -8.69
CA TYR A 188 -11.05 -13.98 -9.76
C TYR A 188 -12.47 -13.46 -9.99
N VAL A 189 -12.65 -12.14 -9.87
CA VAL A 189 -13.93 -11.48 -10.09
C VAL A 189 -13.89 -10.77 -11.43
N HIS A 190 -14.72 -11.25 -12.37
CA HIS A 190 -14.89 -10.64 -13.67
C HIS A 190 -15.90 -9.50 -13.58
N LEU A 191 -15.48 -8.30 -13.98
CA LEU A 191 -16.27 -7.08 -13.90
C LEU A 191 -17.04 -6.84 -15.20
N SER A 192 -18.17 -6.13 -15.10
CA SER A 192 -18.99 -5.73 -16.25
C SER A 192 -18.23 -4.97 -17.35
N ASN A 193 -17.15 -4.26 -17.01
CA ASN A 193 -16.30 -3.54 -17.96
C ASN A 193 -15.25 -4.43 -18.67
N GLY A 194 -15.30 -5.75 -18.46
CA GLY A 194 -14.37 -6.72 -19.06
C GLY A 194 -13.00 -6.80 -18.38
N ALA A 195 -12.77 -6.08 -17.27
CA ALA A 195 -11.58 -6.25 -16.45
C ALA A 195 -11.75 -7.38 -15.42
N THR A 196 -10.65 -7.99 -15.01
CA THR A 196 -10.61 -8.98 -13.93
C THR A 196 -9.94 -8.36 -12.70
N SER A 197 -10.56 -8.54 -11.54
CA SER A 197 -9.99 -8.21 -10.22
C SER A 197 -9.71 -9.49 -9.44
N THR A 198 -8.83 -9.41 -8.45
CA THR A 198 -8.55 -10.52 -7.54
C THR A 198 -9.18 -10.24 -6.18
N ARG A 199 -9.94 -11.19 -5.66
CA ARG A 199 -10.31 -11.27 -4.26
C ARG A 199 -9.41 -12.28 -3.57
N LEU A 200 -8.50 -11.76 -2.76
CA LEU A 200 -7.59 -12.55 -1.94
C LEU A 200 -8.23 -12.78 -0.57
N MET A 201 -8.35 -14.04 -0.16
CA MET A 201 -8.86 -14.46 1.12
C MET A 201 -7.71 -15.11 1.90
N VAL A 202 -7.31 -14.48 3.00
CA VAL A 202 -6.28 -14.97 3.92
C VAL A 202 -6.96 -15.57 5.14
N GLU A 203 -6.88 -16.88 5.29
CA GLU A 203 -7.47 -17.60 6.41
C GLU A 203 -6.67 -17.37 7.69
N ILE A 204 -7.39 -17.10 8.78
CA ILE A 204 -6.79 -16.88 10.10
C ILE A 204 -6.70 -18.21 10.84
N PRO A 205 -5.48 -18.77 11.03
CA PRO A 205 -5.34 -20.05 11.71
C PRO A 205 -5.83 -19.98 13.15
N ARG A 206 -6.52 -21.04 13.58
CA ARG A 206 -7.08 -21.17 14.92
C ARG A 206 -6.04 -21.66 15.90
N LEU A 207 -6.22 -21.27 17.16
CA LEU A 207 -5.48 -21.86 18.26
C LEU A 207 -5.79 -23.35 18.35
N HIS A 208 -4.77 -24.14 18.62
CA HIS A 208 -4.95 -25.55 18.93
C HIS A 208 -5.65 -25.66 20.29
N PRO A 209 -6.62 -26.58 20.49
CA PRO A 209 -7.31 -26.75 21.78
C PRO A 209 -6.37 -27.01 22.97
N LYS A 210 -5.17 -27.54 22.69
CA LYS A 210 -4.12 -27.83 23.69
C LYS A 210 -3.24 -26.63 24.07
N THR A 211 -3.39 -25.46 23.43
CA THR A 211 -2.61 -24.27 23.80
C THR A 211 -2.95 -23.84 25.23
N GLU A 212 -1.94 -23.60 26.06
CA GLU A 212 -2.13 -23.13 27.44
C GLU A 212 -2.78 -21.75 27.48
N GLU A 213 -3.60 -21.49 28.49
CA GLU A 213 -4.38 -20.24 28.60
C GLU A 213 -3.51 -18.98 28.67
N LYS A 214 -2.32 -19.10 29.31
CA LYS A 214 -1.34 -18.01 29.41
C LYS A 214 -0.80 -17.56 28.05
N ASP A 215 -0.81 -18.47 27.07
CA ASP A 215 -0.27 -18.24 25.72
C ASP A 215 -1.35 -17.84 24.71
N LYS A 216 -2.62 -17.88 25.10
CA LYS A 216 -3.74 -17.47 24.23
C LYS A 216 -3.87 -15.96 24.23
N ARG A 217 -3.27 -15.26 23.25
CA ARG A 217 -3.59 -13.84 23.03
C ARG A 217 -4.93 -13.67 22.30
N ILE A 218 -5.71 -12.66 22.68
CA ILE A 218 -6.98 -12.31 21.99
C ILE A 218 -6.68 -11.71 20.61
N SER A 219 -5.70 -10.82 20.56
CA SER A 219 -5.30 -10.12 19.34
C SER A 219 -4.25 -10.88 18.57
N ALA A 220 -4.25 -10.71 17.25
CA ALA A 220 -3.30 -11.37 16.37
C ALA A 220 -2.83 -10.43 15.26
N TYR A 221 -1.56 -10.53 14.91
CA TYR A 221 -0.98 -9.81 13.79
C TYR A 221 -0.64 -10.78 12.67
N VAL A 222 -1.02 -10.45 11.45
CA VAL A 222 -0.70 -11.22 10.26
C VAL A 222 -0.10 -10.30 9.22
N ARG A 223 0.97 -10.75 8.56
CA ARG A 223 1.66 -9.97 7.55
C ARG A 223 2.07 -10.84 6.38
N PHE A 224 1.71 -10.41 5.18
CA PHE A 224 2.04 -11.12 3.94
C PHE A 224 2.43 -10.13 2.84
N ARG A 225 3.11 -10.65 1.81
CA ARG A 225 3.63 -9.89 0.69
C ARG A 225 2.97 -10.32 -0.61
N ILE A 226 2.68 -9.34 -1.46
CA ILE A 226 2.24 -9.49 -2.85
C ILE A 226 3.33 -8.91 -3.76
N ARG A 227 3.96 -9.76 -4.56
CA ARG A 227 5.00 -9.36 -5.52
C ARG A 227 4.41 -8.92 -6.86
N LYS A 228 5.22 -8.20 -7.64
CA LYS A 228 4.91 -7.73 -9.01
C LYS A 228 3.64 -6.90 -9.08
N ILE A 229 3.46 -5.99 -8.13
CA ILE A 229 2.31 -5.09 -8.17
C ILE A 229 2.40 -4.17 -9.41
N PRO A 230 1.29 -3.91 -10.13
CA PRO A 230 1.30 -2.97 -11.24
C PRO A 230 1.57 -1.55 -10.74
N LYS A 231 2.55 -0.85 -11.32
CA LYS A 231 2.85 0.54 -10.90
C LYS A 231 1.66 1.46 -11.16
N GLU A 232 0.92 1.20 -12.23
CA GLU A 232 -0.28 1.94 -12.63
C GLU A 232 -1.39 1.93 -11.57
N MET A 233 -1.31 1.04 -10.58
CA MET A 233 -2.27 0.94 -9.47
C MET A 233 -2.15 2.10 -8.49
N TYR A 234 -0.94 2.63 -8.30
CA TYR A 234 -0.67 3.67 -7.32
C TYR A 234 0.06 4.88 -7.89
N THR A 235 0.61 4.82 -9.11
CA THR A 235 1.37 5.92 -9.73
C THR A 235 0.84 6.32 -11.10
N ASN A 236 0.81 7.62 -11.36
CA ASN A 236 0.57 8.21 -12.67
C ASN A 236 1.74 9.13 -13.03
N THR A 237 2.44 8.86 -14.13
CA THR A 237 3.61 9.65 -14.56
C THR A 237 3.26 10.63 -15.68
N PHE A 238 3.73 11.87 -15.52
CA PHE A 238 3.60 12.97 -16.46
C PHE A 238 5.00 13.43 -16.87
N GLU A 239 5.22 13.61 -18.16
CA GLU A 239 6.47 14.14 -18.70
C GLU A 239 6.20 15.48 -19.40
N GLN A 240 7.18 16.38 -19.32
CA GLN A 240 7.17 17.66 -20.02
C GLN A 240 7.03 17.46 -21.55
N LYS A 241 6.22 18.31 -22.19
CA LYS A 241 5.93 18.21 -23.63
C LYS A 241 7.11 18.63 -24.50
N ASP A 242 7.86 19.61 -24.04
CA ASP A 242 9.05 20.22 -24.65
C ASP A 242 10.35 19.47 -24.32
N ARG A 243 10.28 18.30 -23.68
CA ARG A 243 11.43 17.45 -23.30
C ARG A 243 12.43 17.16 -24.43
N THR A 244 12.02 17.35 -25.68
CA THR A 244 12.81 17.14 -26.89
C THR A 244 13.75 18.31 -27.23
N LEU A 245 13.52 19.47 -26.62
CA LEU A 245 14.25 20.72 -26.88
C LEU A 245 15.23 21.10 -25.77
N ILE A 246 15.11 20.49 -24.60
CA ILE A 246 15.84 20.84 -23.39
C ILE A 246 16.86 19.76 -23.00
N SER A 247 17.99 20.17 -22.42
CA SER A 247 19.10 19.28 -22.02
C SER A 247 18.82 18.48 -20.74
N SER A 248 17.85 18.94 -19.94
CA SER A 248 17.34 18.27 -18.74
C SER A 248 15.83 18.14 -18.83
N ARG A 249 15.26 17.07 -18.28
CA ARG A 249 13.81 16.87 -18.23
C ARG A 249 13.35 16.62 -16.81
N THR A 250 12.29 17.30 -16.40
CA THR A 250 11.60 17.01 -15.15
C THR A 250 10.52 15.96 -15.41
N VAL A 251 10.66 14.81 -14.75
CA VAL A 251 9.61 13.79 -14.71
C VAL A 251 8.83 13.99 -13.43
N THR A 252 7.53 14.22 -13.55
CA THR A 252 6.63 14.31 -12.40
C THR A 252 5.79 13.06 -12.34
N ARG A 253 5.65 12.44 -11.17
CA ARG A 253 4.68 11.38 -10.93
C ARG A 253 3.76 11.76 -9.79
N ILE A 254 2.51 11.37 -9.90
CA ILE A 254 1.50 11.52 -8.86
C ILE A 254 1.24 10.13 -8.30
N ILE A 255 1.47 9.98 -7.00
CA ILE A 255 1.01 8.83 -6.24
C ILE A 255 -0.43 9.10 -5.83
N ASP A 256 -1.35 8.21 -6.22
CA ASP A 256 -2.74 8.18 -5.76
C ASP A 256 -3.08 6.72 -5.47
N PHE A 257 -2.94 6.34 -4.20
CA PHE A 257 -3.28 5.02 -3.70
C PHE A 257 -4.34 5.13 -2.62
N ARG A 258 -5.40 4.34 -2.73
CA ARG A 258 -6.55 4.45 -1.83
C ARG A 258 -6.77 3.15 -1.09
N ILE A 259 -6.92 3.24 0.21
CA ILE A 259 -7.16 2.08 1.08
C ILE A 259 -8.57 2.25 1.63
N ASN A 260 -9.45 1.29 1.38
CA ASN A 260 -10.84 1.27 1.84
C ASN A 260 -11.74 2.41 1.36
N VAL A 261 -11.29 3.22 0.39
CA VAL A 261 -12.15 4.22 -0.26
C VAL A 261 -13.11 3.51 -1.22
N ARG A 262 -14.40 3.47 -0.84
CA ARG A 262 -15.44 2.74 -1.58
C ARG A 262 -15.86 3.41 -2.89
N ARG A 263 -15.67 4.73 -2.99
CA ARG A 263 -16.09 5.50 -4.17
C ARG A 263 -15.29 5.05 -5.40
N GLY A 264 -16.00 4.58 -6.43
CA GLY A 264 -15.40 4.13 -7.68
C GLY A 264 -14.97 2.66 -7.67
N VAL A 265 -15.21 1.92 -6.58
CA VAL A 265 -15.06 0.47 -6.56
C VAL A 265 -16.28 -0.14 -7.26
N PRO A 266 -16.09 -1.09 -8.20
CA PRO A 266 -17.18 -1.82 -8.85
C PRO A 266 -18.13 -2.47 -7.84
N GLU A 267 -19.43 -2.41 -8.11
CA GLU A 267 -20.46 -2.94 -7.21
C GLU A 267 -20.31 -4.45 -7.04
N GLU A 268 -19.85 -5.17 -8.07
CA GLU A 268 -19.58 -6.62 -8.05
C GLU A 268 -18.54 -7.01 -6.99
N LEU A 269 -17.66 -6.07 -6.59
CA LEU A 269 -16.72 -6.28 -5.49
C LEU A 269 -17.33 -5.93 -4.14
N LEU A 270 -18.27 -5.00 -4.06
CA LEU A 270 -18.88 -4.54 -2.81
C LEU A 270 -20.08 -5.40 -2.39
N SER A 271 -20.85 -5.87 -3.36
CA SER A 271 -22.00 -6.76 -3.20
C SER A 271 -21.56 -8.19 -2.93
N GLY A 272 -22.40 -8.97 -2.22
CA GLY A 272 -22.28 -10.43 -2.24
C GLY A 272 -21.83 -11.15 -0.97
N SER A 273 -21.97 -10.59 0.23
CA SER A 273 -21.99 -11.44 1.44
C SER A 273 -22.46 -10.68 2.68
N GLU A 274 -23.54 -11.16 3.30
CA GLU A 274 -24.02 -10.73 4.62
C GLU A 274 -22.98 -10.96 5.73
N THR A 275 -21.91 -11.70 5.46
CA THR A 275 -20.86 -12.09 6.41
C THR A 275 -19.56 -11.27 6.31
N VAL A 276 -19.54 -10.20 5.51
CA VAL A 276 -18.36 -9.34 5.34
C VAL A 276 -18.54 -8.04 6.10
N GLU A 277 -17.57 -7.74 6.96
CA GLU A 277 -17.51 -6.51 7.75
C GLU A 277 -16.36 -5.62 7.29
N PHE A 278 -16.61 -4.30 7.24
CA PHE A 278 -15.53 -3.33 7.13
C PHE A 278 -15.03 -3.01 8.54
N PRO A 279 -13.81 -3.41 8.90
CA PRO A 279 -13.27 -3.11 10.22
C PRO A 279 -13.14 -1.60 10.43
N HIS A 280 -13.45 -1.16 11.64
CA HIS A 280 -13.14 0.19 12.10
C HIS A 280 -11.72 0.15 12.68
N PHE A 281 -10.73 0.48 11.85
CA PHE A 281 -9.34 0.49 12.29
C PHE A 281 -9.11 1.65 13.25
N GLY A 282 -8.40 1.44 14.36
CA GLY A 282 -7.89 2.55 15.17
C GLY A 282 -6.90 3.40 14.36
N ARG A 283 -6.06 2.73 13.56
CA ARG A 283 -5.07 3.35 12.68
C ARG A 283 -4.88 2.63 11.35
N ILE A 284 -4.69 3.40 10.28
CA ILE A 284 -4.25 2.90 8.97
C ILE A 284 -2.93 3.60 8.64
N HIS A 285 -1.87 2.83 8.46
CA HIS A 285 -0.54 3.27 8.06
C HIS A 285 -0.27 2.85 6.61
N CYS A 286 0.22 3.77 5.81
CA CYS A 286 0.80 3.46 4.51
C CYS A 286 2.24 3.98 4.44
N PHE A 287 3.16 3.09 4.10
CA PHE A 287 4.56 3.39 3.86
C PHE A 287 4.88 3.17 2.39
N LEU A 288 5.56 4.10 1.74
CA LEU A 288 5.99 3.99 0.35
C LEU A 288 7.48 4.29 0.25
N THR A 289 8.26 3.40 -0.33
CA THR A 289 9.65 3.73 -0.68
C THR A 289 9.71 4.39 -2.05
N THR A 290 10.41 5.50 -2.17
CA THR A 290 10.67 6.18 -3.45
C THR A 290 12.16 6.32 -3.67
N ASP A 291 12.58 6.50 -4.92
CA ASP A 291 13.99 6.80 -5.25
C ASP A 291 14.43 8.06 -4.49
N ARG A 292 15.61 8.00 -3.86
CA ARG A 292 16.15 9.09 -3.02
C ARG A 292 16.37 10.41 -3.78
N SER A 293 16.48 10.35 -5.10
CA SER A 293 16.63 11.54 -5.95
C SER A 293 15.31 12.12 -6.44
N GLU A 294 14.18 11.63 -5.95
CA GLU A 294 12.86 12.24 -6.14
C GLU A 294 12.51 13.19 -5.01
N ASP A 295 12.01 14.37 -5.38
CA ASP A 295 11.53 15.38 -4.45
C ASP A 295 10.01 15.32 -4.34
N CYS A 296 9.49 15.27 -3.11
CA CYS A 296 8.06 15.39 -2.83
C CYS A 296 7.63 16.86 -2.87
N SER A 297 7.07 17.28 -4.01
CA SER A 297 6.63 18.65 -4.26
C SER A 297 5.28 19.02 -3.62
N SER A 298 4.42 18.04 -3.34
CA SER A 298 3.10 18.26 -2.73
C SER A 298 2.57 16.97 -2.13
N GLN A 299 1.79 17.07 -1.05
CA GLN A 299 1.30 15.94 -0.28
C GLN A 299 -0.15 16.14 0.21
N GLY A 300 -0.85 15.02 0.42
CA GLY A 300 -2.17 15.00 1.04
C GLY A 300 -2.15 15.24 2.56
N LYS A 301 -3.33 15.44 3.15
CA LYS A 301 -3.50 15.79 4.57
C LYS A 301 -2.98 14.74 5.56
N THR A 302 -3.01 13.47 5.18
CA THR A 302 -2.62 12.33 6.01
C THR A 302 -1.13 12.02 5.96
N TYR A 303 -0.35 12.82 5.21
CA TYR A 303 1.09 12.68 5.12
C TYR A 303 1.75 13.12 6.42
N ILE A 304 2.60 12.25 6.98
CA ILE A 304 3.32 12.52 8.22
C ILE A 304 4.73 13.03 7.91
N GLY A 305 5.40 12.42 6.93
CA GLY A 305 6.78 12.76 6.60
C GLY A 305 7.50 11.67 5.84
N TYR A 306 8.82 11.79 5.79
CA TYR A 306 9.71 10.80 5.19
C TYR A 306 10.94 10.57 6.06
N ARG A 307 11.56 9.40 5.92
CA ARG A 307 12.76 9.01 6.65
C ARG A 307 13.73 8.22 5.78
N SER A 308 15.02 8.33 6.09
CA SER A 308 16.02 7.39 5.58
C SER A 308 15.85 6.04 6.29
N LEU A 309 16.14 4.95 5.59
CA LEU A 309 16.15 3.60 6.17
C LEU A 309 17.54 3.33 6.78
N MET A 310 17.82 3.95 7.93
CA MET A 310 19.15 3.98 8.56
C MET A 310 19.71 2.59 8.93
N ASP A 311 18.85 1.64 9.31
CA ASP A 311 19.24 0.25 9.60
C ASP A 311 19.31 -0.58 8.31
N GLU A 312 20.21 -0.19 7.40
CA GLU A 312 20.27 -0.75 6.04
C GLU A 312 20.33 -2.26 6.03
N ASP A 313 21.12 -2.88 6.92
CA ASP A 313 21.27 -4.34 7.01
C ASP A 313 19.95 -5.03 7.39
N VAL A 314 19.22 -4.48 8.36
CA VAL A 314 17.93 -5.03 8.82
C VAL A 314 16.90 -4.94 7.70
N TRP A 315 16.82 -3.78 7.05
CA TRP A 315 15.85 -3.56 5.98
C TRP A 315 16.19 -4.34 4.71
N ASN A 316 17.47 -4.40 4.35
CA ASN A 316 17.95 -5.19 3.22
C ASN A 316 17.62 -6.68 3.42
N GLU A 317 17.84 -7.23 4.62
CA GLU A 317 17.45 -8.61 4.93
C GLU A 317 15.93 -8.81 4.89
N TYR A 318 15.15 -7.83 5.36
CA TYR A 318 13.69 -7.89 5.33
C TYR A 318 13.12 -7.88 3.89
N ILE A 319 13.69 -7.08 2.98
CA ILE A 319 13.20 -7.02 1.59
C ILE A 319 13.70 -8.19 0.74
N ARG A 320 14.79 -8.86 1.14
CA ARG A 320 15.42 -9.96 0.41
C ARG A 320 14.42 -11.08 0.11
N LEU A 321 14.41 -11.54 -1.15
CA LEU A 321 13.53 -12.62 -1.62
C LEU A 321 14.12 -14.00 -1.35
N ASP A 322 15.42 -14.17 -1.61
CA ASP A 322 16.19 -15.39 -1.36
C ASP A 322 17.46 -15.03 -0.57
N HIS A 323 17.68 -15.69 0.56
CA HIS A 323 18.86 -15.50 1.41
C HIS A 323 20.19 -15.83 0.68
N ARG A 324 20.14 -16.57 -0.42
CA ARG A 324 21.31 -16.95 -1.22
C ARG A 324 21.77 -15.87 -2.19
N GLU A 325 20.90 -14.91 -2.52
CA GLU A 325 21.23 -13.85 -3.46
C GLU A 325 21.77 -12.62 -2.73
N ARG A 326 22.99 -12.20 -3.12
CA ARG A 326 23.57 -10.95 -2.63
C ARG A 326 22.75 -9.78 -3.16
N ILE A 327 22.39 -8.85 -2.28
CA ILE A 327 21.71 -7.62 -2.68
C ILE A 327 22.72 -6.75 -3.43
N ALA A 328 22.44 -6.50 -4.71
CA ALA A 328 23.22 -5.56 -5.50
C ALA A 328 23.09 -4.15 -4.89
N ASP A 329 24.17 -3.39 -4.94
CA ASP A 329 24.24 -2.02 -4.42
C ASP A 329 23.12 -1.09 -4.94
N GLU A 330 22.68 -1.31 -6.17
CA GLU A 330 21.59 -0.57 -6.82
C GLU A 330 20.21 -0.88 -6.21
N ASN A 331 20.04 -2.09 -5.69
CA ASN A 331 18.82 -2.59 -5.04
C ASN A 331 18.85 -2.44 -3.51
N SER A 332 19.90 -1.83 -2.96
CA SER A 332 19.97 -1.53 -1.52
C SER A 332 18.95 -0.46 -1.14
N VAL A 333 18.36 -0.62 0.05
CA VAL A 333 17.44 0.36 0.64
C VAL A 333 18.02 1.76 0.79
N ARG A 334 19.36 1.91 0.81
CA ARG A 334 20.06 3.20 0.91
C ARG A 334 19.71 4.18 -0.20
N ASN A 335 19.36 3.64 -1.38
CA ASN A 335 19.02 4.43 -2.57
C ASN A 335 17.56 4.93 -2.53
N TYR A 336 16.84 4.66 -1.44
CA TYR A 336 15.42 4.96 -1.30
C TYR A 336 15.13 5.75 -0.02
N LEU A 337 14.04 6.51 -0.06
CA LEU A 337 13.45 7.17 1.10
C LEU A 337 12.10 6.57 1.40
N GLY A 338 11.79 6.42 2.68
CA GLY A 338 10.52 5.91 3.16
C GLY A 338 9.55 7.03 3.48
N HIS A 339 8.49 7.19 2.70
CA HIS A 339 7.41 8.15 2.91
C HIS A 339 6.26 7.51 3.69
N GLN A 340 5.66 8.24 4.64
CA GLN A 340 4.62 7.72 5.52
C GLN A 340 3.36 8.58 5.52
N TRP A 341 2.21 7.90 5.38
CA TRP A 341 0.89 8.43 5.60
C TRP A 341 0.21 7.65 6.71
N THR A 342 -0.50 8.35 7.59
CA THR A 342 -1.24 7.73 8.69
C THR A 342 -2.61 8.40 8.79
N ALA A 343 -3.66 7.58 8.87
CA ALA A 343 -4.97 8.00 9.36
C ALA A 343 -5.20 7.41 10.75
N SER A 344 -5.57 8.25 11.71
CA SER A 344 -5.90 7.85 13.08
C SER A 344 -6.99 8.77 13.64
N ASN A 345 -7.93 8.21 14.40
CA ASN A 345 -9.01 8.95 15.04
C ASN A 345 -9.52 8.15 16.26
N GLU A 346 -9.97 8.81 17.32
CA GLU A 346 -10.52 8.18 18.53
C GLU A 346 -11.72 7.29 18.25
N LYS A 347 -12.53 7.65 17.25
CA LYS A 347 -13.71 6.87 16.81
C LYS A 347 -13.39 5.80 15.75
N GLY A 348 -12.11 5.59 15.46
CA GLY A 348 -11.63 4.78 14.35
C GLY A 348 -11.66 5.50 13.00
N VAL A 349 -10.91 4.95 12.06
CA VAL A 349 -10.75 5.42 10.69
C VAL A 349 -11.25 4.37 9.70
N LYS A 350 -11.96 4.84 8.67
CA LYS A 350 -12.60 3.97 7.67
C LYS A 350 -11.75 3.77 6.43
N ASP A 351 -10.96 4.78 6.06
CA ASP A 351 -10.15 4.79 4.84
C ASP A 351 -8.88 5.63 5.00
N LEU A 352 -7.98 5.50 4.03
CA LEU A 352 -6.78 6.32 3.87
C LEU A 352 -6.57 6.62 2.39
N ILE A 353 -6.39 7.90 2.07
CA ILE A 353 -5.95 8.35 0.74
C ILE A 353 -4.47 8.73 0.83
N VAL A 354 -3.65 8.03 0.07
CA VAL A 354 -2.22 8.26 -0.09
C VAL A 354 -2.01 9.08 -1.35
N LEU A 355 -1.87 10.38 -1.17
CA LEU A 355 -1.67 11.34 -2.25
C LEU A 355 -0.33 12.05 -2.09
N GLY A 356 0.48 12.05 -3.15
CA GLY A 356 1.74 12.78 -3.20
C GLY A 356 2.19 13.05 -4.63
N ARG A 357 2.84 14.19 -4.86
CA ARG A 357 3.40 14.58 -6.15
C ARG A 357 4.91 14.61 -6.05
N PHE A 358 5.56 13.72 -6.79
CA PHE A 358 7.01 13.54 -6.80
C PHE A 358 7.59 14.04 -8.11
N SER A 359 8.76 14.66 -8.06
CA SER A 359 9.48 15.12 -9.25
C SER A 359 10.93 14.70 -9.18
N LYS A 360 11.49 14.28 -10.33
CA LYS A 360 12.92 14.03 -10.49
C LYS A 360 13.41 14.65 -11.78
N THR A 361 14.54 15.33 -11.67
CA THR A 361 15.24 15.88 -12.83
C THR A 361 16.15 14.81 -13.40
N LYS A 362 15.92 14.44 -14.65
CA LYS A 362 16.81 13.53 -15.39
C LYS A 362 17.65 14.36 -16.34
N SER A 363 18.97 14.32 -16.13
CA SER A 363 19.97 14.80 -17.07
C SER A 363 20.86 13.62 -17.47
N GLY A 364 21.28 13.57 -18.73
CA GLY A 364 22.13 12.50 -19.23
C GLY A 364 22.91 12.97 -20.44
N ILE A 365 24.08 12.38 -20.67
CA ILE A 365 25.01 12.79 -21.74
C ILE A 365 24.30 12.81 -23.11
N GLY A 366 23.46 11.82 -23.41
CA GLY A 366 22.69 11.80 -24.65
C GLY A 366 21.71 12.97 -24.81
N LEU A 367 21.09 13.44 -23.72
CA LEU A 367 20.22 14.63 -23.74
C LEU A 367 21.02 15.91 -23.95
N ILE A 368 22.20 15.99 -23.32
CA ILE A 368 23.13 17.12 -23.46
C ILE A 368 23.66 17.19 -24.90
N ILE A 369 24.13 16.08 -25.47
CA ILE A 369 24.63 16.02 -26.85
C ILE A 369 23.53 16.42 -27.84
N ARG A 370 22.32 15.89 -27.67
CA ARG A 370 21.17 16.27 -28.51
C ARG A 370 20.92 17.78 -28.45
N PHE A 371 20.92 18.35 -27.25
CA PHE A 371 20.72 19.79 -27.06
C PHE A 371 21.80 20.61 -27.77
N ILE A 372 23.07 20.22 -27.65
CA ILE A 372 24.20 20.87 -28.34
C ILE A 372 24.04 20.79 -29.86
N ILE A 373 23.69 19.62 -30.40
CA ILE A 373 23.46 19.44 -31.84
C ILE A 373 22.33 20.35 -32.33
N LEU A 374 21.21 20.42 -31.61
CA LEU A 374 20.12 21.32 -31.94
C LEU A 374 20.55 22.79 -31.89
N GLY A 375 21.36 23.17 -30.90
CA GLY A 375 21.96 24.51 -30.82
C GLY A 375 22.82 24.85 -32.03
N ILE A 376 23.68 23.93 -32.48
CA ILE A 376 24.50 24.11 -33.69
C ILE A 376 23.62 24.24 -34.94
N ILE A 377 22.62 23.37 -35.10
CA ILE A 377 21.72 23.40 -36.27
C ILE A 377 20.95 24.71 -36.29
N PHE A 378 20.36 25.15 -35.18
CA PHE A 378 19.62 26.40 -35.11
C PHE A 378 20.53 27.62 -35.26
N GLY A 379 21.74 27.59 -34.72
CA GLY A 379 22.74 28.64 -34.93
C GLY A 379 23.13 28.77 -36.40
N ALA A 380 23.47 27.65 -37.06
CA ALA A 380 23.82 27.63 -38.48
C ALA A 380 22.64 28.05 -39.38
N THR A 381 21.43 27.58 -39.06
CA THR A 381 20.20 27.97 -39.78
C THR A 381 19.91 29.45 -39.62
N GLY A 382 20.02 29.98 -38.39
CA GLY A 382 19.82 31.39 -38.09
C GLY A 382 20.82 32.30 -38.83
N ASN A 383 22.10 31.94 -38.82
CA ASN A 383 23.11 32.67 -39.60
C ASN A 383 22.82 32.61 -41.10
N GLY A 384 22.45 31.43 -41.63
CA GLY A 384 22.07 31.28 -43.02
C GLY A 384 20.85 32.14 -43.41
N VAL A 385 19.83 32.21 -42.55
CA VAL A 385 18.66 33.08 -42.76
C VAL A 385 19.06 34.56 -42.74
N TRP A 386 19.92 34.98 -41.80
CA TRP A 386 20.42 36.35 -41.72
C TRP A 386 21.15 36.78 -43.00
N GLU A 387 22.05 35.94 -43.52
CA GLU A 387 22.79 36.21 -44.77
C GLU A 387 21.88 36.15 -46.01
N PHE A 388 20.86 35.28 -46.00
CA PHE A 388 19.92 35.12 -47.10
C PHE A 388 18.93 36.28 -47.23
N THR A 389 18.49 36.85 -46.11
CA THR A 389 17.35 37.80 -46.09
C THR A 389 17.62 39.10 -46.88
N PRO A 390 18.74 39.82 -46.69
CA PRO A 390 19.02 41.05 -47.45
C PRO A 390 19.09 40.83 -48.97
N ASN A 391 19.75 39.76 -49.39
CA ASN A 391 20.06 39.52 -50.80
C ASN A 391 18.87 38.95 -51.59
N CYS A 392 18.07 38.11 -50.95
CA CYS A 392 17.03 37.34 -51.64
C CYS A 392 15.61 37.80 -51.36
N VAL A 393 15.36 38.44 -50.22
CA VAL A 393 14.02 38.92 -49.85
C VAL A 393 13.87 40.40 -50.18
N PHE A 394 14.91 41.21 -49.98
CA PHE A 394 14.85 42.66 -50.19
C PHE A 394 15.40 43.12 -51.57
N ASN A 395 16.44 42.48 -52.11
CA ASN A 395 17.07 42.89 -53.38
C ASN A 395 16.86 41.95 -54.58
N TYR A 396 16.09 40.86 -54.41
CA TYR A 396 15.64 39.89 -55.43
C TYR A 396 16.60 39.63 -56.62
N GLU A 397 17.82 39.15 -56.33
CA GLU A 397 18.68 38.55 -57.36
C GLU A 397 18.41 37.04 -57.46
N SER A 398 17.66 36.60 -58.48
CA SER A 398 17.05 35.25 -58.49
C SER A 398 18.04 34.07 -58.64
N GLU A 399 19.20 34.25 -59.27
CA GLU A 399 20.13 33.15 -59.58
C GLU A 399 21.04 32.77 -58.39
N THR A 400 21.32 33.69 -57.48
CA THR A 400 22.19 33.47 -56.30
C THR A 400 21.44 32.88 -55.11
N CYS A 401 20.11 32.89 -55.13
CA CYS A 401 19.26 32.56 -53.97
C CYS A 401 18.86 31.08 -53.84
N ARG A 402 18.91 30.28 -54.91
CA ARG A 402 18.36 28.91 -54.90
C ARG A 402 19.16 27.93 -54.02
N ASN A 403 20.49 27.95 -54.13
CA ASN A 403 21.39 27.07 -53.38
C ASN A 403 21.42 27.35 -51.86
N PRO A 404 21.57 28.60 -51.39
CA PRO A 404 21.56 28.89 -49.95
C PRO A 404 20.19 28.61 -49.32
N GLY A 405 19.08 28.94 -50.00
CA GLY A 405 17.74 28.62 -49.53
C GLY A 405 17.51 27.12 -49.34
N PHE A 406 17.98 26.29 -50.27
CA PHE A 406 17.88 24.83 -50.16
C PHE A 406 18.69 24.27 -48.98
N LYS A 407 19.91 24.81 -48.73
CA LYS A 407 20.74 24.42 -47.57
C LYS A 407 20.08 24.76 -46.23
N ILE A 408 19.48 25.95 -46.12
CA ILE A 408 18.73 26.37 -44.93
C ILE A 408 17.54 25.43 -44.68
N LEU A 409 16.81 25.06 -45.74
CA LEU A 409 15.65 24.18 -45.62
C LEU A 409 16.05 22.75 -45.20
N ILE A 410 17.18 22.23 -45.70
CA ILE A 410 17.75 20.95 -45.24
C ILE A 410 18.12 21.02 -43.76
N LEU A 411 18.82 22.07 -43.32
CA LEU A 411 19.25 22.21 -41.93
C LEU A 411 18.06 22.36 -40.98
N ALA A 412 17.09 23.20 -41.33
CA ALA A 412 15.84 23.34 -40.58
C ALA A 412 15.07 22.00 -40.52
N GLY A 413 14.97 21.31 -41.66
CA GLY A 413 14.35 19.99 -41.74
C GLY A 413 15.05 18.94 -40.88
N ALA A 414 16.39 18.94 -40.83
CA ALA A 414 17.17 18.07 -39.97
C ALA A 414 16.92 18.36 -38.48
N GLY A 415 16.86 19.64 -38.09
CA GLY A 415 16.52 20.06 -36.72
C GLY A 415 15.13 19.57 -36.30
N VAL A 416 14.12 19.77 -37.15
CA VAL A 416 12.76 19.25 -36.92
C VAL A 416 12.74 17.72 -36.86
N GLY A 417 13.49 17.05 -37.74
CA GLY A 417 13.65 15.60 -37.74
C GLY A 417 14.19 15.06 -36.41
N ILE A 418 15.22 15.69 -35.84
CA ILE A 418 15.80 15.32 -34.54
C ILE A 418 14.80 15.55 -33.40
N ILE A 419 14.01 16.64 -33.45
CA ILE A 419 12.96 16.92 -32.46
C ILE A 419 11.89 15.82 -32.49
N LEU A 420 11.44 15.45 -33.68
CA LEU A 420 10.34 14.50 -33.88
C LEU A 420 10.76 13.03 -33.84
N ALA A 421 12.06 12.72 -33.93
CA ALA A 421 12.55 11.34 -33.95
C ALA A 421 12.10 10.52 -32.74
N GLU A 422 12.23 11.08 -31.52
CA GLU A 422 11.84 10.39 -30.29
C GLU A 422 10.31 10.15 -30.16
N PRO A 423 9.42 11.15 -30.35
CA PRO A 423 7.98 10.89 -30.30
C PRO A 423 7.50 9.96 -31.41
N LEU A 424 8.04 10.07 -32.64
CA LEU A 424 7.71 9.16 -33.74
C LEU A 424 8.14 7.73 -33.44
N TRP A 425 9.35 7.53 -32.93
CA TRP A 425 9.83 6.20 -32.52
C TRP A 425 8.96 5.59 -31.42
N LYS A 426 8.55 6.39 -30.42
CA LYS A 426 7.62 5.94 -29.36
C LYS A 426 6.24 5.56 -29.92
N LEU A 427 5.70 6.31 -30.89
CA LEU A 427 4.44 5.99 -31.55
C LEU A 427 4.54 4.69 -32.36
N LEU A 428 5.59 4.53 -33.17
CA LEU A 428 5.87 3.31 -33.93
C LEU A 428 5.99 2.10 -33.01
N LYS A 429 6.78 2.20 -31.94
CA LYS A 429 6.95 1.11 -30.96
C LYS A 429 5.63 0.74 -30.26
N ARG A 430 4.77 1.71 -29.97
CA ARG A 430 3.43 1.45 -29.41
C ARG A 430 2.54 0.72 -30.40
N GLN A 431 2.56 1.08 -31.68
CA GLN A 431 1.80 0.37 -32.72
C GLN A 431 2.31 -1.06 -32.92
N PHE A 432 3.62 -1.26 -33.03
CA PHE A 432 4.22 -2.60 -33.12
C PHE A 432 3.83 -3.50 -31.95
N ARG A 433 3.84 -2.98 -30.71
CA ARG A 433 3.38 -3.74 -29.53
C ARG A 433 1.91 -4.13 -29.61
N LYS A 434 1.03 -3.26 -30.09
CA LYS A 434 -0.40 -3.56 -30.26
C LYS A 434 -0.61 -4.66 -31.31
N VAL A 435 0.11 -4.63 -32.43
CA VAL A 435 0.03 -5.65 -33.48
C VAL A 435 0.53 -7.01 -32.98
N PHE A 436 1.65 -7.04 -32.26
CA PHE A 436 2.21 -8.29 -31.73
C PHE A 436 1.46 -8.88 -30.53
N HIS A 437 0.83 -8.05 -29.68
CA HIS A 437 -0.02 -8.56 -28.59
C HIS A 437 -1.44 -8.89 -29.04
N GLY A 438 -1.93 -8.31 -30.14
CA GLY A 438 -3.19 -8.71 -30.78
C GLY A 438 -3.13 -10.14 -31.33
N ARG A 439 -2.02 -10.52 -31.96
CA ARG A 439 -1.82 -11.87 -32.52
C ARG A 439 -1.67 -13.01 -31.51
N LYS A 440 -1.43 -12.71 -30.23
CA LYS A 440 -1.28 -13.74 -29.17
C LYS A 440 -2.59 -14.13 -28.49
N LYS A 441 -3.72 -13.53 -28.86
CA LYS A 441 -5.05 -13.90 -28.36
C LYS A 441 -5.84 -14.84 -29.28
N ASP A 442 -5.31 -15.16 -30.46
CA ASP A 442 -6.01 -15.96 -31.49
C ASP A 442 -5.34 -17.31 -31.79
N ASN A 443 -4.44 -17.81 -30.92
CA ASN A 443 -3.84 -19.15 -31.03
C ASN A 443 -3.96 -19.91 -29.72
#